data_AF-A0A6C0JG07-F1
#
_entry.id   AF-A0A6C0JG07-F1
#
_cell.length_a   1.000
_cell.length_b   1.000
_cell.length_c   1.000
_cell.angle_alpha   90.00
_cell.angle_beta   90.00
_cell.angle_gamma   90.00
#
_symmetry.space_group_name_H-M   'P 1'
#
loop_
_entity.id
_entity.type
_entity.pdbx_description
1 polymer ?
#
loop_
_entity_poly.entity_id
_entity_poly.type
_entity_poly.pdbx_seq_one_letter_code
_entity_poly.pdbx_strand_id
1 'polypeptide(L)'
;MEALGKVLLAVAVNYGVHYASMATHNWMCMPHTLEEVAKSIFMTASPVCSTLLTVGQYTQNAYGAGVTTGVVTLVTSALKAV
;
A
#
# COMPACT_ATOMS: atom_id res chain seq x y z
N MET A 1 23.47 -4.69 -11.20
CA MET A 1 23.07 -5.46 -10.00
C MET A 1 22.64 -4.55 -8.84
N GLU A 2 23.41 -3.51 -8.50
CA GLU A 2 23.11 -2.60 -7.38
C GLU A 2 21.76 -1.87 -7.51
N ALA A 3 21.41 -1.38 -8.71
CA ALA A 3 20.14 -0.71 -8.95
C ALA A 3 18.93 -1.63 -8.76
N LEU A 4 19.03 -2.88 -9.21
CA LEU A 4 17.98 -3.90 -9.02
C LEU A 4 17.79 -4.24 -7.55
N GLY A 5 18.87 -4.35 -6.77
CA GLY A 5 18.80 -4.57 -5.33
C GLY A 5 18.11 -3.42 -4.59
N LYS A 6 18.42 -2.17 -4.96
CA LYS A 6 17.77 -0.97 -4.40
C LYS A 6 16.28 -0.90 -4.75
N VAL A 7 15.90 -1.25 -5.98
CA VAL A 7 14.50 -1.31 -6.41
C VAL A 7 13.73 -2.38 -5.65
N LEU A 8 14.27 -3.60 -5.54
CA LEU A 8 13.63 -4.68 -4.79
C LEU A 8 13.48 -4.34 -3.30
N LEU A 9 14.50 -3.72 -2.70
CA LEU A 9 14.44 -3.24 -1.32
C LEU A 9 13.36 -2.17 -1.15
N ALA A 10 13.28 -1.19 -2.06
CA ALA A 10 12.26 -0.15 -2.03
C ALA A 10 10.84 -0.74 -2.15
N VAL A 11 10.63 -1.73 -3.03
CA VAL A 11 9.36 -2.45 -3.16
C VAL A 11 9.03 -3.20 -1.88
N ALA A 12 9.98 -3.93 -1.31
CA ALA A 12 9.79 -4.69 -0.08
C ALA A 12 9.45 -3.78 1.12
N VAL A 13 10.15 -2.66 1.26
CA VAL A 13 9.88 -1.66 2.32
C VAL A 13 8.51 -1.02 2.12
N ASN A 14 8.19 -0.58 0.90
CA ASN A 14 6.89 0.02 0.61
C ASN A 14 5.74 -0.95 0.86
N TYR A 15 5.89 -2.21 0.45
CA TYR A 15 4.89 -3.26 0.72
C TYR A 15 4.79 -3.57 2.21
N GLY A 16 5.91 -3.61 2.94
CA GLY A 16 5.92 -3.80 4.39
C GLY A 16 5.14 -2.71 5.12
N VAL A 17 5.36 -1.44 4.76
CA VAL A 17 4.61 -0.31 5.33
C VAL A 17 3.13 -0.40 4.95
N HIS A 18 2.82 -0.70 3.68
CA HIS A 18 1.44 -0.89 3.23
C HIS A 18 0.70 -1.95 4.06
N TYR A 19 1.29 -3.15 4.15
CA TYR A 19 0.72 -4.27 4.87
C TYR A 19 0.52 -3.94 6.35
N ALA A 20 1.53 -3.37 7.01
CA ALA A 20 1.45 -3.00 8.41
C ALA A 20 0.33 -1.96 8.66
N SER A 21 0.24 -0.93 7.82
CA SER A 21 -0.80 0.10 7.95
C SER A 21 -2.20 -0.46 7.74
N MET A 22 -2.40 -1.32 6.74
CA MET A 22 -3.70 -1.92 6.45
C MET A 22 -4.09 -3.00 7.46
N ALA A 23 -3.15 -3.80 7.95
CA ALA A 23 -3.41 -4.77 9.01
C ALA A 23 -3.81 -4.07 10.32
N THR A 24 -3.09 -3.01 10.67
CA THR A 24 -3.37 -2.20 11.86
C THR A 24 -4.71 -1.46 11.72
N HIS A 25 -5.01 -0.93 10.54
CA HIS A 25 -6.33 -0.36 10.24
C HIS A 25 -7.43 -1.41 10.37
N ASN A 26 -7.26 -2.59 9.78
CA ASN A 26 -8.25 -3.65 9.86
C ASN A 26 -8.51 -4.08 11.30
N TRP A 27 -7.46 -4.21 12.11
CA TRP A 27 -7.61 -4.66 13.50
C TRP A 27 -8.21 -3.60 14.43
N MET A 28 -7.88 -2.32 14.24
CA MET A 28 -8.31 -1.25 15.17
C MET A 28 -9.52 -0.45 14.69
N CYS A 29 -9.71 -0.34 13.38
CA CYS A 29 -10.62 0.63 12.78
C CYS A 29 -11.80 -0.03 12.07
N MET A 30 -11.70 -1.30 11.67
CA MET A 30 -12.82 -2.01 11.07
C MET A 30 -13.61 -2.76 12.14
N PRO A 31 -14.93 -2.59 12.22
CA PRO A 31 -15.76 -3.42 13.07
C PRO A 31 -15.78 -4.86 12.54
N HIS A 32 -15.54 -5.84 13.40
CA HIS A 32 -15.60 -7.26 13.04
C HIS A 32 -16.93 -7.91 13.41
N THR A 33 -17.74 -7.21 14.20
CA THR A 33 -19.07 -7.64 14.63
C THR A 33 -20.13 -6.55 14.40
N LEU A 34 -21.40 -6.93 14.34
CA LEU A 34 -22.51 -5.99 14.12
C LEU A 34 -22.69 -4.98 15.26
N GLU A 35 -22.34 -5.35 16.49
CA GLU A 35 -22.37 -4.43 17.64
C GLU A 35 -21.27 -3.36 17.54
N GLU A 36 -20.10 -3.75 17.02
CA GLU A 36 -19.00 -2.82 16.78
C GLU A 36 -19.30 -1.85 15.64
N VAL A 37 -20.13 -2.22 14.66
CA VAL A 37 -20.54 -1.29 13.57
C VAL A 37 -21.27 -0.07 14.14
N ALA A 38 -22.11 -0.26 15.17
CA ALA A 38 -22.79 0.86 15.81
C ALA A 38 -21.81 1.80 16.54
N LYS A 39 -20.74 1.24 17.13
CA LYS A 39 -19.65 1.98 17.79
C LYS A 39 -18.66 2.58 16.77
N SER A 40 -18.50 1.95 15.61
CA SER A 40 -17.53 2.34 14.58
C SER A 40 -17.91 3.65 13.91
N ILE A 41 -19.19 4.04 13.88
CA ILE A 41 -19.63 5.35 13.37
C ILE A 41 -18.87 6.51 14.04
N PHE A 42 -18.48 6.36 15.31
CA PHE A 42 -17.68 7.36 16.04
C PHE A 42 -16.18 7.05 16.06
N MET A 43 -15.77 5.78 15.96
CA MET A 43 -14.36 5.37 16.04
C MET A 43 -13.60 5.35 14.69
N THR A 44 -14.29 5.03 13.59
CA THR A 44 -13.70 5.04 12.23
C THR A 44 -13.30 6.44 11.78
N ALA A 45 -13.95 7.48 12.32
CA ALA A 45 -13.58 8.87 12.09
C ALA A 45 -12.33 9.32 12.87
N SER A 46 -11.70 8.45 13.67
CA SER A 46 -10.55 8.84 14.47
C SER A 46 -9.36 9.26 13.59
N PRO A 47 -8.55 10.24 14.03
CA PRO A 47 -7.37 10.69 13.28
C PRO A 47 -6.37 9.56 12.98
N VAL A 48 -6.30 8.55 13.87
CA VAL A 48 -5.44 7.38 13.71
C VAL A 48 -5.90 6.52 12.53
N CYS A 49 -7.19 6.21 12.45
CA CYS A 49 -7.75 5.41 11.37
C CYS A 49 -7.62 6.12 10.01
N SER A 50 -7.89 7.42 9.98
CA SER A 50 -7.71 8.26 8.78
C SER A 50 -6.25 8.29 8.30
N THR A 51 -5.31 8.40 9.24
CA THR A 51 -3.86 8.37 8.92
C THR A 51 -3.44 7.01 8.36
N LEU A 52 -3.87 5.92 8.97
CA LEU A 52 -3.55 4.57 8.50
C LEU A 52 -4.09 4.32 7.09
N LEU A 53 -5.33 4.72 6.81
CA LEU A 53 -5.94 4.70 5.47
C LEU A 53 -5.13 5.51 4.47
N THR A 54 -4.73 6.72 4.86
CA THR A 54 -3.94 7.63 4.02
C THR A 54 -2.58 7.01 3.67
N VAL A 55 -1.88 6.42 4.64
CA VAL A 55 -0.62 5.69 4.40
C VAL A 55 -0.84 4.49 3.48
N GLY A 56 -1.94 3.75 3.67
CA GLY A 56 -2.33 2.65 2.78
C GLY A 56 -2.52 3.11 1.33
N GLN A 57 -3.22 4.23 1.12
CA GLN A 57 -3.43 4.80 -0.20
C GLN A 57 -2.12 5.28 -0.85
N TYR A 58 -1.27 5.98 -0.11
CA TYR A 58 0.02 6.45 -0.64
C TYR A 58 0.93 5.30 -1.04
N THR A 59 1.05 4.29 -0.19
CA THR A 59 1.88 3.10 -0.48
C THR A 59 1.30 2.26 -1.63
N GLN A 60 -0.03 2.17 -1.76
CA GLN A 60 -0.69 1.52 -2.88
C GLN A 60 -0.46 2.27 -4.21
N ASN A 61 -0.60 3.59 -4.21
CA ASN A 61 -0.32 4.43 -5.37
C ASN A 61 1.16 4.35 -5.78
N ALA A 62 2.07 4.35 -4.82
CA ALA A 62 3.50 4.15 -5.07
C ALA A 62 3.78 2.78 -5.71
N TYR A 63 3.09 1.73 -5.28
CA TYR A 63 3.19 0.40 -5.88
C TYR A 63 2.65 0.39 -7.31
N GLY A 64 1.46 0.96 -7.53
CA GLY A 64 0.85 1.07 -8.85
C GLY A 64 1.75 1.83 -9.83
N ALA A 65 2.32 2.96 -9.41
CA ALA A 65 3.27 3.72 -10.21
C ALA A 65 4.55 2.93 -10.48
N GLY A 66 5.17 2.34 -9.46
CA GLY A 66 6.42 1.58 -9.59
C GLY A 66 6.29 0.36 -10.49
N VAL A 67 5.21 -0.41 -10.34
CA VAL A 67 4.91 -1.56 -11.22
C VAL A 67 4.62 -1.07 -12.63
N THR A 68 3.78 -0.04 -12.81
CA THR A 68 3.45 0.46 -14.15
C THR A 68 4.69 0.98 -14.86
N THR A 69 5.52 1.80 -14.21
CA THR A 69 6.78 2.29 -14.79
C THR A 69 7.76 1.15 -15.04
N GLY A 70 7.88 0.19 -14.13
CA GLY A 70 8.76 -0.98 -14.30
C GLY A 70 8.36 -1.88 -15.46
N VAL A 71 7.06 -2.21 -15.57
CA VAL A 71 6.48 -2.99 -16.67
C VAL A 71 6.62 -2.25 -17.98
N VAL A 72 6.26 -0.96 -18.03
CA VAL A 72 6.42 -0.14 -19.24
C VAL A 72 7.88 -0.11 -19.67
N THR A 73 8.83 0.07 -18.74
CA THR A 73 10.26 0.06 -19.06
C THR A 73 10.70 -1.29 -19.64
N LEU A 74 10.29 -2.40 -19.03
CA LEU A 74 10.60 -3.76 -19.51
C LEU A 74 10.02 -4.02 -20.90
N VAL A 75 8.75 -3.67 -21.12
CA VAL A 75 8.06 -3.84 -22.42
C VAL A 75 8.72 -2.99 -23.49
N THR A 76 9.07 -1.73 -23.18
CA THR A 76 9.73 -0.84 -24.14
C THR A 76 11.15 -1.32 -24.47
N SER A 77 11.89 -1.85 -23.48
CA SER A 77 13.19 -2.47 -23.70
C SER A 77 13.10 -3.74 -24.56
N ALA A 78 12.09 -4.57 -24.35
CA ALA A 78 11.85 -5.77 -25.16
C ALA A 78 11.46 -5.41 -26.60
N LEU A 79 10.60 -4.40 -26.79
CA LEU A 79 10.20 -3.91 -28.12
C LEU A 79 11.37 -3.31 -28.91
N LYS A 80 12.31 -2.63 -28.24
CA LYS A 80 13.52 -2.09 -28.88
C LYS A 80 14.56 -3.16 -29.24
N ALA A 81 14.43 -4.37 -28.69
CA ALA A 81 15.34 -5.48 -28.95
C ALA A 81 14.89 -6.37 -30.13
N VAL A 82 13.75 -6.05 -30.75
CA VAL A 82 13.17 -6.74 -31.93
C VAL A 82 13.35 -5.88 -33.17
#